data_AF-A0A2R6D2K4-F1
#
_entry.id   AF-A0A2R6D2K4-F1
#
_cell.length_a   1.000
_cell.length_b   1.000
_cell.length_c   1.000
_cell.angle_alpha   90.00
_cell.angle_beta   90.00
_cell.angle_gamma   90.00
#
_symmetry.space_group_name_H-M   'P 1'
#
loop_
_entity.id
_entity.type
_entity.pdbx_description
1 polymer ?
#
loop_
_entity_poly.entity_id
_entity_poly.type
_entity_poly.pdbx_seq_one_letter_code
_entity_poly.pdbx_strand_id
1 'polypeptide(L)' 'MTDAYVAIEGERLIEARTRSPGRTRGELVFTTAYTGYEESLTDPSYEEQLLTFSYPLIGNYGVREERFESDRVHP' A
#
# COMPACT_ATOMS: atom_id res chain seq x y z
N MET A 1 5.49 -5.49 -15.28
CA MET A 1 4.40 -5.86 -14.35
C MET A 1 4.08 -7.32 -14.59
N THR A 2 4.00 -8.11 -13.53
CA THR A 2 3.62 -9.54 -13.57
C THR A 2 2.27 -9.73 -12.87
N ASP A 3 1.63 -10.86 -13.12
CA ASP A 3 0.40 -11.24 -12.44
C ASP A 3 0.63 -11.40 -10.93
N ALA A 4 -0.37 -11.01 -10.16
CA ALA A 4 -0.43 -11.13 -8.72
C ALA A 4 -1.88 -11.31 -8.28
N TYR A 5 -2.10 -11.59 -7.00
CA TYR A 5 -3.43 -11.62 -6.42
C TYR A 5 -3.39 -11.13 -4.98
N VAL A 6 -4.51 -10.59 -4.51
CA VAL A 6 -4.77 -10.36 -3.08
C VAL A 6 -5.77 -11.42 -2.63
N ALA A 7 -5.35 -12.29 -1.73
CA ALA A 7 -6.21 -13.29 -1.10
C ALA A 7 -6.71 -12.73 0.23
N ILE A 8 -8.02 -12.71 0.41
CA ILE A 8 -8.70 -12.22 1.61
C ILE A 8 -9.35 -13.41 2.30
N GLU A 9 -9.36 -13.41 3.63
CA GLU A 9 -10.07 -14.41 4.42
C GLU A 9 -11.53 -14.57 3.94
N GLY A 10 -12.03 -15.81 3.91
CA GLY A 10 -13.35 -16.13 3.36
C GLY A 10 -13.37 -16.37 1.85
N GLU A 11 -12.31 -16.96 1.30
CA GLU A 11 -12.20 -17.44 -0.10
C GLU A 11 -12.28 -16.34 -1.18
N ARG A 12 -12.09 -15.07 -0.83
CA ARG A 12 -12.10 -13.98 -1.81
C ARG A 12 -10.71 -13.77 -2.40
N LEU A 13 -10.61 -13.84 -3.72
CA LEU A 13 -9.40 -13.55 -4.49
C LEU A 13 -9.62 -12.33 -5.37
N ILE A 14 -8.68 -11.39 -5.36
CA ILE A 14 -8.67 -10.23 -6.25
C ILE A 14 -7.47 -10.34 -7.17
N GLU A 15 -7.70 -10.42 -8.48
CA GLU A 15 -6.64 -10.39 -9.48
C GLU A 15 -5.96 -9.01 -9.51
N ALA A 16 -4.62 -9.01 -9.59
CA ALA A 16 -3.83 -7.80 -9.52
C ALA A 16 -2.56 -7.91 -10.38
N ARG A 17 -1.80 -6.81 -10.43
CA ARG A 17 -0.51 -6.74 -11.10
C ARG A 17 0.52 -6.15 -10.14
N THR A 18 1.71 -6.73 -10.07
CA THR A 18 2.78 -6.26 -9.18
C THR A 18 3.94 -5.63 -9.95
N ARG A 19 4.64 -4.71 -9.28
CA ARG A 19 5.95 -4.19 -9.68
C ARG A 19 7.11 -4.82 -8.91
N SER A 20 6.87 -5.31 -7.70
CA SER A 20 7.87 -5.98 -6.86
C SER A 20 7.35 -7.37 -6.48
N PRO A 21 7.81 -8.44 -7.14
CA PRO A 21 7.38 -9.80 -6.84
C PRO A 21 7.74 -10.20 -5.40
N GLY A 22 6.83 -10.88 -4.73
CA GLY A 22 7.01 -11.33 -3.35
C GLY A 22 5.72 -11.85 -2.76
N ARG A 23 5.76 -12.24 -1.48
CA ARG A 23 4.59 -12.61 -0.70
C ARG A 23 4.66 -11.96 0.67
N THR A 24 3.56 -11.33 1.08
CA THR A 24 3.38 -10.81 2.43
C THR A 24 1.98 -11.18 2.93
N ARG A 25 1.71 -10.89 4.20
CA ARG A 25 0.41 -11.04 4.86
C ARG A 25 0.24 -9.90 5.86
N GLY A 26 -0.99 -9.48 6.09
CA GLY A 26 -1.30 -8.40 7.02
C GLY A 26 -2.79 -8.17 7.10
N GLU A 27 -3.19 -7.24 7.97
CA GLU A 27 -4.58 -6.76 8.02
C GLU A 27 -4.87 -5.89 6.79
N LEU A 28 -5.94 -6.20 6.05
CA LEU A 28 -6.35 -5.38 4.92
C LEU A 28 -7.10 -4.14 5.42
N VAL A 29 -6.52 -2.97 5.22
CA VAL A 29 -7.10 -1.68 5.60
C VAL A 29 -7.29 -0.79 4.39
N PHE A 30 -8.13 0.25 4.51
CA PHE A 30 -8.24 1.29 3.50
C PHE A 30 -8.15 2.69 4.09
N THR A 31 -7.57 3.61 3.33
CA THR A 31 -7.53 5.04 3.66
C THR A 31 -8.33 5.87 2.65
N THR A 32 -8.96 6.94 3.14
CA THR A 32 -9.68 7.92 2.32
C THR A 32 -8.82 9.11 1.90
N ALA A 33 -7.52 9.09 2.22
CA ALA A 33 -6.57 10.12 1.85
C ALA A 33 -6.52 10.31 0.32
N TYR A 34 -6.80 11.54 -0.13
CA TYR A 34 -6.74 11.91 -1.54
C TYR A 34 -5.30 12.23 -1.99
N THR A 35 -4.50 12.80 -1.09
CA THR A 35 -3.06 13.04 -1.23
C THR A 35 -2.35 12.52 0.01
N GLY A 36 -1.02 12.48 -0.02
CA GLY A 36 -0.21 12.11 1.13
C GLY A 36 0.16 10.62 1.15
N TYR A 37 0.32 10.00 -0.02
CA TYR A 37 0.69 8.57 -0.08
C TYR A 37 2.11 8.31 0.43
N GLU A 38 2.99 9.31 0.44
CA GLU A 38 4.37 9.17 0.93
C GLU A 38 4.37 9.11 2.44
N GLU A 39 3.69 10.08 3.05
CA GLU A 39 3.38 10.18 4.48
C GLU A 39 2.68 8.88 4.94
N SER A 40 1.65 8.42 4.21
CA SER A 40 0.90 7.21 4.57
C SER A 40 1.74 5.92 4.48
N LEU A 41 2.62 5.79 3.47
CA LEU A 41 3.47 4.60 3.31
C LEU A 41 4.61 4.55 4.35
N THR A 42 4.96 5.69 4.94
CA THR A 42 6.03 5.81 5.93
C THR A 42 5.51 6.06 7.36
N ASP A 43 4.19 6.03 7.57
CA ASP A 43 3.59 6.11 8.89
C ASP A 43 3.70 4.75 9.62
N PRO A 44 4.36 4.67 10.79
CA PRO A 44 4.50 3.43 11.56
C PRO A 44 3.17 2.80 12.01
N SER A 45 2.06 3.54 12.00
CA SER A 45 0.74 3.02 12.38
C SER A 45 0.19 1.97 11.40
N TYR A 46 0.75 1.88 10.19
CA TYR A 46 0.40 0.87 9.18
C TYR A 46 1.31 -0.38 9.20
N GLU A 47 2.16 -0.57 10.21
CA GLU A 47 2.98 -1.79 10.33
C GLU A 47 2.11 -3.07 10.30
N GLU A 48 2.55 -4.09 9.56
CA GLU A 48 1.84 -5.37 9.35
C GLU A 48 0.46 -5.22 8.69
N GLN A 49 0.21 -4.13 7.96
CA GLN A 49 -1.05 -3.89 7.25
C GLN A 49 -0.87 -3.82 5.73
N LEU A 50 -1.88 -4.28 5.00
CA LEU A 50 -1.99 -4.12 3.55
C LEU A 50 -2.78 -2.83 3.26
N LEU A 51 -2.09 -1.73 3.04
CA LEU A 51 -2.72 -0.42 2.83
C LEU A 51 -3.35 -0.29 1.43
N THR A 52 -4.67 -0.09 1.38
CA THR A 52 -5.42 0.20 0.14
C THR A 52 -5.85 1.66 0.08
N PHE A 53 -5.51 2.37 -0.99
CA PHE A 53 -5.97 3.74 -1.21
C PHE A 53 -7.34 3.74 -1.89
N SER A 54 -8.28 4.55 -1.41
CA SER A 54 -9.54 4.76 -2.11
C SER A 54 -9.39 5.65 -3.35
N TYR A 55 -8.40 6.54 -3.37
CA TYR A 55 -8.11 7.37 -4.53
C TYR A 55 -7.38 6.57 -5.62
N PRO A 56 -7.88 6.53 -6.87
CA PRO A 56 -7.39 5.59 -7.89
C PRO A 56 -6.03 5.94 -8.50
N LEU A 57 -5.60 7.21 -8.42
CA LEU A 57 -4.36 7.67 -9.06
C LEU A 57 -3.28 7.95 -8.02
N ILE A 58 -2.48 6.93 -7.71
CA ILE A 58 -1.37 7.02 -6.75
C ILE A 58 -0.03 7.20 -7.49
N GLY A 59 0.88 8.01 -6.94
CA GLY A 59 2.20 8.28 -7.54
C GLY A 59 2.23 9.48 -8.51
N ASN A 60 1.15 10.26 -8.55
CA ASN A 60 0.95 11.41 -9.42
C ASN A 60 1.98 12.54 -9.22
N TYR A 61 2.70 12.59 -8.10
CA TYR A 61 3.71 13.64 -7.83
C TYR A 61 5.09 13.10 -7.40
N GLY A 62 5.37 11.82 -7.65
CA GLY A 62 6.67 11.19 -7.35
C GLY A 62 6.89 10.90 -5.87
N VAL A 63 8.15 10.83 -5.44
CA VAL A 63 8.54 10.60 -4.04
C VAL A 63 9.58 11.66 -3.61
N ARG A 64 9.50 12.12 -2.37
CA ARG A 64 10.21 13.21 -1.69
C ARG A 64 10.41 12.81 -0.23
N GLU A 65 11.66 12.60 0.14
CA GLU A 65 12.04 12.16 1.49
C GLU A 65 11.63 13.18 2.57
N GLU A 66 11.45 14.45 2.23
CA GLU A 66 11.01 15.49 3.17
C GLU A 66 9.57 15.30 3.68
N ARG A 67 8.82 14.37 3.08
CA ARG A 67 7.44 14.02 3.45
C ARG A 67 7.34 12.71 4.22
N PHE A 68 8.47 12.09 4.55
CA PHE A 68 8.41 10.82 5.25
C PHE A 68 8.10 11.04 6.73
N GLU A 69 7.18 10.24 7.28
CA GLU A 69 6.85 10.23 8.72
C GLU A 69 7.81 9.32 9.51
N SER A 70 8.66 8.55 8.81
CA SER A 70 9.68 7.67 9.39
C SER A 70 10.85 7.43 8.42
N ASP A 71 11.80 6.58 8.81
CA ASP A 71 12.98 6.22 8.01
C ASP A 71 12.73 5.07 7.00
N ARG A 72 11.54 4.47 6.97
CA ARG A 72 11.25 3.32 6.09
C ARG A 72 9.77 3.22 5.69
N VAL A 73 9.50 2.37 4.70
CA VAL A 73 8.13 1.95 4.37
C VAL A 73 7.67 0.89 5.39
N HIS A 74 6.46 1.06 5.93
CA HIS A 74 5.89 0.21 6.98
C HIS A 74 4.84 -0.81 6.52
N PRO A 75 3.92 -0.49 5.59
CA PRO A 75 2.99 -1.47 5.01
C PRO A 75 3.66 -2.61 4.25
#